data_AF-A0A938CXU2-F1
#
_entry.id   AF-A0A938CXU2-F1
#
_cell.length_a   1.000
_cell.length_b   1.000
_cell.length_c   1.000
_cell.angle_alpha   90.00
_cell.angle_beta   90.00
_cell.angle_gamma   90.00
#
_symmetry.space_group_name_H-M   'P 1'
#
loop_
_entity.id
_entity.type
_entity.pdbx_description
1 polymer ?
#
loop_
_entity_poly.entity_id
_entity_poly.type
_entity_poly.pdbx_seq_one_letter_code
_entity_poly.pdbx_strand_id
1 'polypeptide(L)'
;MAEPERLLYLTRADVAAAGVPYAGMIEAVERCFKEWDEGALVGHAKVVSLTPARSFFYSLNAYSPRLEFNLCHNSMGVEAELAKPGEHHLNGMEILSDYKTARPVALIDSFWMSTWIPAAVSGMVAKLYARADSETLGLVATGAQARVHLPALKAVLPRLTRVVAYNRSRGGAERFAEEARAQGWTVEVVSD
;
A
#
# COMPACT_ATOMS: atom_id res chain seq x y z
N MET A 1 38.05 -7.62 10.81
CA MET A 1 36.89 -8.17 11.53
C MET A 1 35.68 -7.90 10.67
N ALA A 2 34.90 -8.91 10.29
CA ALA A 2 33.59 -8.67 9.68
C ALA A 2 32.74 -7.85 10.66
N GLU A 3 32.04 -6.82 10.19
CA GLU A 3 31.10 -6.09 11.04
C GLU A 3 30.12 -7.09 11.69
N PRO A 4 29.74 -6.88 12.96
CA PRO A 4 28.76 -7.75 13.60
C PRO A 4 27.47 -7.73 12.76
N GLU A 5 27.00 -8.92 12.38
CA GLU A 5 25.75 -9.10 11.65
C GLU A 5 24.61 -8.48 12.45
N ARG A 6 24.12 -7.32 11.98
CA ARG A 6 23.04 -6.59 12.63
C ARG A 6 21.79 -6.67 11.77
N LEU A 7 20.77 -7.35 12.30
CA LEU A 7 19.44 -7.33 11.71
C LEU A 7 18.84 -5.93 11.88
N LEU A 8 18.48 -5.28 10.78
CA LEU A 8 17.85 -3.96 10.81
C LEU A 8 16.35 -4.12 11.12
N TYR A 9 15.87 -3.46 12.17
CA TYR A 9 14.43 -3.35 12.41
C TYR A 9 13.95 -1.97 11.97
N LEU A 10 13.10 -1.91 10.94
CA LEU A 10 12.47 -0.70 10.44
C LEU A 10 11.04 -0.64 10.95
N THR A 11 10.82 0.25 11.92
CA THR A 11 9.48 0.53 12.45
C THR A 11 8.63 1.25 11.40
N ARG A 12 7.32 1.35 11.65
CA ARG A 12 6.42 2.18 10.84
C ARG A 12 6.92 3.62 10.67
N ALA A 13 7.53 4.20 11.71
CA ALA A 13 8.07 5.55 11.66
C ALA A 13 9.29 5.63 10.74
N ASP A 14 10.18 4.63 10.79
CA ASP A 14 11.36 4.55 9.93
C ASP A 14 10.98 4.41 8.46
N VAL A 15 10.01 3.53 8.16
CA VAL A 15 9.50 3.32 6.80
C VAL A 15 8.83 4.60 6.27
N ALA A 16 8.03 5.28 7.08
CA ALA A 16 7.43 6.56 6.69
C ALA A 16 8.49 7.66 6.47
N ALA A 17 9.54 7.69 7.29
CA ALA A 17 10.63 8.65 7.20
C ALA A 17 11.49 8.47 5.94
N ALA A 18 11.51 7.28 5.33
CA ALA A 18 12.15 7.04 4.04
C ALA A 18 11.55 7.91 2.91
N GLY A 19 10.33 8.40 3.07
CA GLY A 19 9.78 9.49 2.25
C GLY A 19 9.69 9.17 0.75
N VAL A 20 9.50 7.90 0.38
CA VAL A 20 9.44 7.50 -1.03
C VAL A 20 8.24 8.19 -1.71
N PRO A 21 8.44 8.96 -2.80
CA PRO A 21 7.36 9.67 -3.46
C PRO A 21 6.45 8.69 -4.21
N TYR A 22 5.15 9.01 -4.29
CA TYR A 22 4.17 8.17 -5.01
C TYR A 22 4.55 7.88 -6.46
N ALA A 23 5.14 8.85 -7.17
CA ALA A 23 5.66 8.62 -8.52
C ALA A 23 6.71 7.50 -8.56
N GLY A 24 7.67 7.51 -7.63
CA GLY A 24 8.69 6.47 -7.52
C GLY A 24 8.10 5.11 -7.11
N MET A 25 7.07 5.10 -6.25
CA MET A 25 6.33 3.88 -5.94
C MET A 25 5.63 3.30 -7.17
N ILE A 26 4.95 4.14 -7.97
CA ILE A 26 4.26 3.75 -9.20
C ILE A 26 5.25 3.19 -10.23
N GLU A 27 6.39 3.85 -10.42
CA GLU A 27 7.46 3.35 -11.29
C GLU A 27 8.03 2.01 -10.81
N ALA A 28 8.19 1.82 -9.50
CA ALA A 28 8.63 0.56 -8.95
C ALA A 28 7.64 -0.56 -9.21
N VAL A 29 6.33 -0.31 -9.02
CA VAL A 29 5.26 -1.26 -9.34
C VAL A 29 5.24 -1.57 -10.82
N GLU A 30 5.32 -0.56 -11.70
CA GLU A 30 5.37 -0.74 -13.16
C GLU A 30 6.53 -1.66 -13.58
N ARG A 31 7.70 -1.46 -12.97
CA ARG A 31 8.86 -2.32 -13.19
C ARG A 31 8.64 -3.75 -12.69
N CYS A 32 8.05 -3.92 -11.50
CA CYS A 32 7.76 -5.27 -10.98
C CYS A 32 6.84 -6.06 -11.93
N PHE A 33 5.82 -5.40 -12.51
CA PHE A 33 4.94 -6.06 -13.50
C PHE A 33 5.68 -6.44 -14.78
N LYS A 34 6.60 -5.61 -15.28
CA LYS A 34 7.43 -5.92 -16.45
C LYS A 34 8.38 -7.09 -16.17
N GLU A 35 9.12 -7.03 -15.05
CA GLU A 35 10.02 -8.11 -14.64
C GLU A 35 9.28 -9.43 -14.42
N TRP A 36 8.05 -9.38 -13.92
CA TRP A 36 7.19 -10.57 -13.78
C TRP A 36 6.85 -11.19 -15.14
N ASP A 37 6.42 -10.37 -16.10
CA ASP A 37 6.07 -10.81 -17.46
C ASP A 37 7.27 -11.44 -18.19
N GLU A 38 8.46 -10.88 -17.96
CA GLU A 38 9.74 -11.38 -18.50
C GLU A 38 10.26 -12.65 -17.78
N GLY A 39 9.60 -13.10 -16.71
CA GLY A 39 10.07 -14.21 -15.87
C GLY A 39 11.30 -13.88 -15.00
N ALA A 40 11.63 -12.59 -14.88
CA ALA A 40 12.75 -12.06 -14.11
C ALA A 40 12.38 -11.70 -12.65
N LEU A 41 11.13 -11.91 -12.24
CA LEU A 41 10.64 -11.79 -10.87
C LEU A 41 9.83 -13.04 -10.52
N VAL A 42 10.02 -13.59 -9.32
CA VAL A 42 9.27 -14.76 -8.86
C VAL A 42 8.49 -14.42 -7.61
N GLY A 43 7.23 -14.81 -7.58
CA GLY A 43 6.36 -14.75 -6.43
C GLY A 43 5.52 -16.01 -6.31
N HIS A 44 5.29 -16.43 -5.08
CA HIS A 44 4.58 -17.65 -4.77
C HIS A 44 3.15 -17.37 -4.34
N ALA A 45 2.28 -18.38 -4.52
CA ALA A 45 0.91 -18.30 -4.07
C ALA A 45 0.85 -18.03 -2.56
N LYS A 46 -0.13 -17.20 -2.16
CA LYS A 46 -0.38 -16.88 -0.76
C LYS A 46 -0.76 -18.14 0.02
N VAL A 47 -0.05 -18.40 1.12
CA VAL A 47 -0.43 -19.40 2.12
C VAL A 47 -1.32 -18.72 3.15
N VAL A 48 -2.38 -19.40 3.57
CA VAL A 48 -3.42 -18.86 4.44
C VAL A 48 -3.65 -19.77 5.64
N SER A 49 -3.72 -19.18 6.83
CA SER A 49 -4.28 -19.81 8.02
C SER A 49 -5.43 -18.96 8.56
N LEU A 50 -6.61 -19.57 8.67
CA LEU A 50 -7.78 -18.98 9.30
C LEU A 50 -8.03 -19.71 10.62
N THR A 51 -8.34 -18.97 11.68
CA THR A 51 -8.56 -19.55 13.01
C THR A 51 -10.05 -19.52 13.38
N PRO A 52 -10.53 -20.44 14.24
CA PRO A 52 -11.87 -20.33 14.83
C PRO A 52 -12.10 -19.03 15.61
N ALA A 53 -11.02 -18.35 16.05
CA ALA A 53 -11.06 -17.06 16.71
C ALA A 53 -11.26 -15.88 15.74
N ARG A 54 -11.63 -16.13 14.46
CA ARG A 54 -11.85 -15.12 13.43
C ARG A 54 -10.62 -14.25 13.17
N SER A 55 -9.44 -14.84 13.39
CA SER A 55 -8.15 -14.27 13.01
C SER A 55 -7.66 -14.90 11.71
N PHE A 56 -6.90 -14.15 10.94
CA PHE A 56 -6.26 -14.64 9.72
C PHE A 56 -4.77 -14.34 9.74
N PHE A 57 -4.02 -15.21 9.06
CA PHE A 57 -2.59 -15.12 8.84
C PHE A 57 -2.32 -15.45 7.38
N TYR A 58 -1.65 -14.55 6.69
CA TYR A 58 -1.29 -14.66 5.29
C TYR A 58 0.22 -14.57 5.15
N SER A 59 0.81 -15.51 4.43
CA SER A 59 2.22 -15.50 4.10
C SER A 59 2.41 -15.54 2.59
N LEU A 60 3.27 -14.67 2.07
CA LEU A 60 3.72 -14.67 0.68
C LEU A 60 5.24 -14.66 0.65
N ASN A 61 5.81 -15.25 -0.40
CA ASN A 61 7.24 -15.18 -0.65
C ASN A 61 7.47 -14.72 -2.09
N ALA A 62 8.43 -13.82 -2.26
CA ALA A 62 8.88 -13.38 -3.58
C ALA A 62 10.39 -13.10 -3.55
N TYR A 63 11.04 -13.18 -4.71
CA TYR A 63 12.42 -12.71 -4.86
C TYR A 63 12.62 -12.02 -6.20
N SER A 64 13.55 -11.07 -6.21
CA SER A 64 14.02 -10.38 -7.40
C SER A 64 15.52 -10.64 -7.56
N PRO A 65 15.96 -11.39 -8.58
CA PRO A 65 17.36 -11.51 -8.94
C PRO A 65 18.01 -10.16 -9.24
N ARG A 66 17.26 -9.17 -9.76
CA ARG A 66 17.78 -7.83 -10.05
C ARG A 66 18.06 -7.02 -8.79
N LEU A 67 17.20 -7.13 -7.78
CA LEU A 67 17.40 -6.47 -6.49
C LEU A 67 18.31 -7.29 -5.55
N GLU A 68 18.58 -8.55 -5.89
CA GLU A 68 19.32 -9.51 -5.06
C GLU A 68 18.73 -9.67 -3.65
N PHE A 69 17.39 -9.58 -3.55
CA PHE A 69 16.66 -9.81 -2.30
C PHE A 69 15.52 -10.82 -2.46
N ASN A 70 15.26 -11.57 -1.38
CA ASN A 70 14.03 -12.29 -1.12
C ASN A 70 13.20 -11.52 -0.07
N LEU A 71 11.88 -11.56 -0.21
CA LEU A 71 10.93 -10.94 0.71
C LEU A 71 9.92 -12.00 1.17
N CYS A 72 9.83 -12.20 2.48
CA CYS A 72 8.73 -12.92 3.11
C CYS A 72 7.73 -11.92 3.69
N HIS A 73 6.57 -11.79 3.05
CA HIS A 73 5.48 -10.97 3.54
C HIS A 73 4.60 -11.75 4.48
N ASN A 74 4.36 -11.21 5.67
CA ASN A 74 3.36 -11.70 6.59
C ASN A 74 2.36 -10.60 6.90
N SER A 75 1.09 -10.84 6.59
CA SER A 75 -0.02 -10.00 7.03
C SER A 75 -0.98 -10.81 7.87
N MET A 76 -1.46 -10.23 8.96
CA MET A 76 -2.30 -10.91 9.92
C MET A 76 -3.29 -9.95 10.54
N GLY A 77 -4.35 -10.46 11.12
CA GLY A 77 -5.37 -9.61 11.68
C GLY A 77 -6.58 -10.35 12.19
N VAL A 78 -7.59 -9.57 12.50
CA VAL A 78 -8.93 -10.04 12.86
C VAL A 78 -9.94 -9.47 11.88
N GLU A 79 -11.12 -10.07 11.80
CA GLU A 79 -12.23 -9.47 11.07
C GLU A 79 -12.48 -8.03 11.54
N ALA A 80 -12.74 -7.12 10.60
CA ALA A 80 -12.77 -5.68 10.87
C ALA A 80 -13.78 -5.28 11.97
N GLU A 81 -14.88 -6.03 12.10
CA GLU A 81 -15.92 -5.81 13.13
C GLU A 81 -15.45 -6.17 14.55
N LEU A 82 -14.40 -6.97 14.69
CA LEU A 82 -13.82 -7.39 15.96
C LEU A 82 -12.65 -6.51 16.41
N ALA A 83 -12.20 -5.59 15.57
CA ALA A 83 -11.14 -4.68 15.93
C ALA A 83 -11.60 -3.75 17.05
N LYS A 84 -10.72 -3.52 18.03
CA LYS A 84 -11.02 -2.57 19.10
C LYS A 84 -11.14 -1.16 18.51
N PRO A 85 -12.04 -0.32 19.05
CA PRO A 85 -12.12 1.08 18.63
C PRO A 85 -10.74 1.76 18.71
N GLY A 86 -10.29 2.33 17.60
CA GLY A 86 -8.99 3.01 17.50
C GLY A 86 -7.82 2.11 17.09
N GLU A 87 -7.99 0.79 17.02
CA GLU A 87 -6.97 -0.13 16.51
C GLU A 87 -7.25 -0.49 15.04
N HIS A 88 -6.19 -0.68 14.26
CA HIS A 88 -6.35 -1.24 12.92
C HIS A 88 -6.46 -2.76 13.00
N HIS A 89 -7.43 -3.32 12.28
CA HIS A 89 -7.66 -4.77 12.22
C HIS A 89 -6.55 -5.57 11.50
N LEU A 90 -5.57 -4.87 10.91
CA LEU A 90 -4.47 -5.44 10.13
C LEU A 90 -3.15 -5.13 10.82
N ASN A 91 -2.28 -6.12 10.85
CA ASN A 91 -0.89 -6.03 11.24
C ASN A 91 -0.05 -6.68 10.13
N GLY A 92 1.22 -6.34 10.05
CA GLY A 92 2.09 -7.01 9.10
C GLY A 92 3.56 -6.68 9.28
N MET A 93 4.38 -7.62 8.84
CA MET A 93 5.83 -7.54 8.88
C MET A 93 6.42 -8.24 7.66
N GLU A 94 7.43 -7.61 7.08
CA GLU A 94 8.29 -8.25 6.09
C GLU A 94 9.56 -8.77 6.72
N ILE A 95 10.07 -9.86 6.17
CA ILE A 95 11.47 -10.27 6.33
C ILE A 95 12.15 -10.06 4.98
N LEU A 96 13.10 -9.13 4.91
CA LEU A 96 13.98 -8.97 3.77
C LEU A 96 15.23 -9.82 4.01
N SER A 97 15.60 -10.63 3.04
CA SER A 97 16.77 -11.51 3.10
C SER A 97 17.63 -11.36 1.86
N ASP A 98 18.94 -11.45 2.04
CA ASP A 98 19.88 -11.51 0.92
C ASP A 98 19.58 -12.76 0.06
N TYR A 99 19.43 -12.56 -1.24
CA TYR A 99 19.00 -13.60 -2.18
C TYR A 99 20.01 -14.75 -2.29
N LYS A 100 21.31 -14.47 -2.14
CA LYS A 100 22.39 -15.45 -2.38
C LYS A 100 22.71 -16.27 -1.15
N THR A 101 22.76 -15.63 0.01
CA THR A 101 23.17 -16.22 1.29
C THR A 101 22.00 -16.67 2.14
N ALA A 102 20.76 -16.29 1.77
CA ALA A 102 19.53 -16.49 2.52
C ALA A 102 19.54 -15.87 3.94
N ARG A 103 20.48 -14.96 4.22
CA ARG A 103 20.60 -14.31 5.52
C ARG A 103 19.58 -13.17 5.63
N PRO A 104 18.83 -13.06 6.74
CA PRO A 104 17.91 -11.96 6.94
C PRO A 104 18.70 -10.66 7.14
N VAL A 105 18.31 -9.62 6.41
CA VAL A 105 18.93 -8.28 6.46
C VAL A 105 18.07 -7.27 7.19
N ALA A 106 16.73 -7.39 7.09
CA ALA A 106 15.82 -6.49 7.77
C ALA A 106 14.48 -7.13 8.13
N LEU A 107 13.90 -6.65 9.23
CA LEU A 107 12.49 -6.78 9.58
C LEU A 107 11.83 -5.42 9.35
N ILE A 108 10.77 -5.38 8.55
CA ILE A 108 10.16 -4.12 8.09
C ILE A 108 8.68 -4.12 8.43
N ASP A 109 8.20 -3.06 9.09
CA ASP A 109 6.76 -2.84 9.25
C ASP A 109 6.08 -2.74 7.88
N SER A 110 5.07 -3.57 7.64
CA SER A 110 4.37 -3.61 6.35
C SER A 110 2.99 -2.95 6.38
N PHE A 111 2.58 -2.38 7.52
CA PHE A 111 1.29 -1.71 7.63
C PHE A 111 1.20 -0.52 6.69
N TRP A 112 2.25 0.31 6.68
CA TRP A 112 2.33 1.44 5.78
C TRP A 112 2.32 0.99 4.31
N MET A 113 3.04 -0.09 3.99
CA MET A 113 3.11 -0.64 2.63
C MET A 113 1.79 -1.19 2.11
N SER A 114 1.06 -1.88 2.98
CA SER A 114 -0.25 -2.44 2.66
C SER A 114 -1.27 -1.35 2.32
N THR A 115 -1.00 -0.10 2.74
CA THR A 115 -1.86 1.03 2.40
C THR A 115 -1.52 1.63 1.04
N TRP A 116 -0.24 1.85 0.69
CA TRP A 116 0.12 2.56 -0.55
C TRP A 116 0.25 1.67 -1.79
N ILE A 117 0.59 0.39 -1.66
CA ILE A 117 0.76 -0.50 -2.83
C ILE A 117 -0.50 -0.53 -3.71
N PRO A 118 -1.73 -0.67 -3.16
CA PRO A 118 -2.94 -0.58 -3.96
C PRO A 118 -3.08 0.77 -4.70
N ALA A 119 -2.73 1.88 -4.04
CA ALA A 119 -2.76 3.20 -4.67
C ALA A 119 -1.71 3.36 -5.78
N ALA A 120 -0.52 2.77 -5.62
CA ALA A 120 0.50 2.76 -6.66
C ALA A 120 0.11 1.90 -7.87
N VAL A 121 -0.52 0.74 -7.64
CA VAL A 121 -1.11 -0.08 -8.72
C VAL A 121 -2.20 0.69 -9.44
N SER A 122 -3.13 1.33 -8.72
CA SER A 122 -4.15 2.20 -9.31
C SER A 122 -3.54 3.35 -10.11
N GLY A 123 -2.46 3.96 -9.61
CA GLY A 123 -1.70 5.00 -10.32
C GLY A 123 -1.07 4.51 -11.61
N MET A 124 -0.43 3.33 -11.59
CA MET A 124 0.12 2.68 -12.80
C MET A 124 -0.98 2.44 -13.85
N VAL A 125 -2.13 1.90 -13.42
CA VAL A 125 -3.27 1.64 -14.32
C VAL A 125 -3.85 2.96 -14.85
N ALA A 126 -4.04 3.96 -14.00
CA ALA A 126 -4.56 5.27 -14.41
C ALA A 126 -3.63 5.97 -15.41
N LYS A 127 -2.30 5.88 -15.23
CA LYS A 127 -1.31 6.39 -16.17
C LYS A 127 -1.46 5.80 -17.58
N LEU A 128 -1.88 4.53 -17.68
CA LEU A 128 -2.04 3.82 -18.95
C LEU A 128 -3.42 4.01 -19.59
N TYR A 129 -4.48 4.06 -18.78
CA TYR A 129 -5.85 3.93 -19.28
C TYR A 129 -6.78 5.11 -18.98
N ALA A 130 -6.44 5.98 -18.03
CA ALA A 130 -7.26 7.17 -17.77
C ALA A 130 -6.96 8.26 -18.81
N ARG A 131 -7.93 9.13 -19.06
CA ARG A 131 -7.69 10.31 -19.90
C ARG A 131 -6.72 11.23 -19.18
N ALA A 132 -5.66 11.66 -19.86
CA ALA A 132 -4.63 12.54 -19.27
C ALA A 132 -5.20 13.90 -18.80
N ASP A 133 -6.36 14.30 -19.31
CA ASP A 133 -7.09 15.51 -18.93
C ASP A 133 -8.17 15.29 -17.86
N SER A 134 -8.14 14.15 -17.15
CA SER A 134 -9.10 13.88 -16.08
C SER A 134 -8.94 14.88 -14.92
N GLU A 135 -10.04 15.53 -14.55
CA GLU A 135 -10.08 16.56 -13.50
C GLU A 135 -10.81 16.11 -12.22
N THR A 136 -11.65 15.08 -12.32
CA THR A 136 -12.50 14.60 -11.22
C THR A 136 -12.24 13.13 -10.92
N LEU A 137 -12.09 12.81 -9.63
CA LEU A 137 -11.99 11.46 -9.10
C LEU A 137 -13.27 11.09 -8.33
N GLY A 138 -13.90 9.96 -8.67
CA GLY A 138 -14.98 9.38 -7.87
C GLY A 138 -14.42 8.40 -6.84
N LEU A 139 -14.87 8.50 -5.59
CA LEU A 139 -14.50 7.60 -4.50
C LEU A 139 -15.74 7.00 -3.85
N VAL A 140 -15.80 5.66 -3.86
CA VAL A 140 -16.79 4.88 -3.12
C VAL A 140 -16.10 4.36 -1.86
N ALA A 141 -16.54 4.85 -0.71
CA ALA A 141 -15.88 4.80 0.60
C ALA A 141 -14.72 5.81 0.78
N THR A 142 -14.60 6.30 2.02
CA THR A 142 -13.67 7.38 2.40
C THR A 142 -12.69 6.96 3.51
N GLY A 143 -12.21 5.71 3.44
CA GLY A 143 -11.28 5.11 4.41
C GLY A 143 -9.80 5.46 4.16
N ALA A 144 -8.89 4.64 4.69
CA ALA A 144 -7.44 4.83 4.53
C ALA A 144 -7.01 4.82 3.05
N GLN A 145 -7.59 3.93 2.24
CA GLN A 145 -7.30 3.82 0.80
C GLN A 145 -7.66 5.10 0.04
N ALA A 146 -8.82 5.70 0.31
CA ALA A 146 -9.24 6.96 -0.30
C ALA A 146 -8.19 8.07 -0.11
N ARG A 147 -7.59 8.16 1.09
CA ARG A 147 -6.59 9.18 1.44
C ARG A 147 -5.29 9.01 0.67
N VAL A 148 -4.79 7.78 0.53
CA VAL A 148 -3.54 7.52 -0.20
C VAL A 148 -3.73 7.55 -1.72
N HIS A 149 -4.94 7.29 -2.22
CA HIS A 149 -5.24 7.37 -3.65
C HIS A 149 -5.23 8.80 -4.17
N LEU A 150 -5.59 9.81 -3.36
CA LEU A 150 -5.55 11.22 -3.77
C LEU A 150 -4.15 11.63 -4.30
N PRO A 151 -3.07 11.58 -3.50
CA PRO A 151 -1.75 11.96 -3.97
C PRO A 151 -1.18 10.97 -5.00
N ALA A 152 -1.49 9.67 -4.91
CA ALA A 152 -1.01 8.68 -5.87
C ALA A 152 -1.55 8.93 -7.28
N LEU A 153 -2.86 9.18 -7.40
CA LEU A 153 -3.49 9.46 -8.69
C LEU A 153 -3.11 10.85 -9.20
N LYS A 154 -3.00 11.86 -8.32
CA LYS A 154 -2.52 13.19 -8.69
C LYS A 154 -1.10 13.18 -9.28
N ALA A 155 -0.23 12.26 -8.81
CA ALA A 155 1.13 12.13 -9.32
C ALA A 155 1.20 11.72 -10.79
N VAL A 156 0.17 11.03 -11.31
CA VAL A 156 0.09 10.59 -12.71
C VAL A 156 -0.95 11.36 -13.53
N LEU A 157 -1.93 11.97 -12.87
CA LEU A 157 -2.99 12.78 -13.47
C LEU A 157 -2.97 14.19 -12.83
N PRO A 158 -2.05 15.07 -13.26
CA PRO A 158 -1.81 16.35 -12.60
C PRO A 158 -3.00 17.33 -12.69
N ARG A 159 -3.99 17.07 -13.56
CA ARG A 159 -5.22 17.87 -13.66
C ARG A 159 -6.31 17.49 -12.65
N LEU A 160 -6.16 16.39 -11.90
CA LEU A 160 -7.13 16.01 -10.87
C LEU A 160 -7.20 17.07 -9.76
N THR A 161 -8.33 17.72 -9.60
CA THR A 161 -8.54 18.78 -8.58
C THR A 161 -9.85 18.60 -7.82
N ARG A 162 -10.80 17.83 -8.38
CA ARG A 162 -12.10 17.55 -7.78
C ARG A 162 -12.25 16.10 -7.36
N VAL A 163 -12.94 15.88 -6.25
CA VAL A 163 -13.31 14.58 -5.71
C VAL A 163 -14.82 14.53 -5.51
N VAL A 164 -15.46 13.47 -5.98
CA VAL A 164 -16.84 13.12 -5.63
C VAL A 164 -16.76 11.93 -4.68
N ALA A 165 -17.18 12.12 -3.43
CA ALA A 165 -17.00 11.15 -2.37
C ALA A 165 -18.34 10.62 -1.86
N TYR A 166 -18.51 9.31 -1.90
CA TYR A 166 -19.62 8.60 -1.28
C TYR A 166 -19.10 7.75 -0.11
N ASN A 167 -19.86 7.68 0.99
CA ASN A 167 -19.63 6.70 2.04
C ASN A 167 -20.96 6.36 2.73
N ARG A 168 -21.14 5.11 3.14
CA ARG A 168 -22.30 4.64 3.92
C ARG A 168 -22.54 5.50 5.16
N SER A 169 -21.46 5.93 5.82
CA SER A 169 -21.53 6.93 6.89
C SER A 169 -21.28 8.32 6.32
N ARG A 170 -22.31 9.17 6.29
CA ARG A 170 -22.16 10.58 5.89
C ARG A 170 -21.11 11.30 6.74
N GLY A 171 -21.13 11.09 8.05
CA GLY A 171 -20.10 11.67 8.93
C GLY A 171 -18.68 11.21 8.58
N GLY A 172 -18.50 9.98 8.08
CA GLY A 172 -17.22 9.50 7.56
C GLY A 172 -16.82 10.16 6.23
N ALA A 173 -17.78 10.48 5.36
CA ALA A 173 -17.52 11.22 4.12
C ALA A 173 -17.14 12.68 4.41
N GLU A 174 -17.85 13.36 5.30
CA GLU A 174 -17.58 14.76 5.66
C GLU A 174 -16.19 14.94 6.29
N ARG A 175 -15.80 14.07 7.23
CA ARG A 175 -14.44 14.10 7.81
C ARG A 175 -13.35 13.97 6.75
N PHE A 176 -13.52 13.03 5.82
CA PHE A 176 -12.59 12.89 4.70
C PHE A 176 -12.59 14.14 3.80
N ALA A 177 -13.76 14.72 3.54
CA ALA A 177 -13.88 15.92 2.72
C ALA A 177 -13.19 17.12 3.37
N GLU A 178 -13.30 17.31 4.68
CA GLU A 178 -12.54 18.30 5.45
C GLU A 178 -11.03 18.12 5.30
N GLU A 179 -10.53 16.89 5.52
CA GLU A 179 -9.10 16.56 5.38
C GLU A 179 -8.58 16.81 3.96
N ALA A 180 -9.34 16.41 2.94
CA ALA A 180 -8.96 16.58 1.54
C ALA A 180 -9.06 18.05 1.08
N ARG A 181 -10.06 18.80 1.54
CA ARG A 181 -10.16 20.26 1.29
C ARG A 181 -8.97 21.00 1.90
N ALA A 182 -8.53 20.62 3.09
CA ALA A 182 -7.32 21.17 3.71
C ALA A 182 -6.04 20.90 2.90
N GLN A 183 -6.04 19.87 2.05
CA GLN A 183 -4.97 19.54 1.11
C GLN A 183 -5.16 20.16 -0.29
N GLY A 184 -6.16 21.05 -0.46
CA GLY A 184 -6.41 21.79 -1.70
C GLY A 184 -7.36 21.12 -2.69
N TRP A 185 -8.07 20.05 -2.29
CA TRP A 185 -9.06 19.40 -3.15
C TRP A 185 -10.43 20.06 -3.09
N THR A 186 -11.12 20.15 -4.23
CA THR A 186 -12.56 20.43 -4.24
C THR A 186 -13.32 19.14 -3.99
N VAL A 187 -14.06 19.02 -2.89
CA VAL A 187 -14.75 17.77 -2.54
C VAL A 187 -16.25 17.97 -2.47
N GLU A 188 -16.99 17.15 -3.21
CA GLU A 188 -18.44 16.99 -3.14
C GLU A 188 -18.78 15.68 -2.43
N VAL A 189 -19.58 15.75 -1.37
CA VAL A 189 -20.09 14.56 -0.68
C VAL A 189 -21.48 14.24 -1.23
N VAL A 190 -21.68 13.03 -1.72
CA VAL A 190 -22.95 12.57 -2.32
C VAL A 190 -23.59 11.45 -1.48
N SER A 191 -24.90 11.30 -1.61
CA SER A 191 -25.70 10.20 -1.04
C SER A 191 -26.20 9.29 -2.16
N ASP A 192 -26.71 8.12 -1.77
CA ASP A 192 -27.45 7.19 -2.63
C ASP A 192 -28.85 7.73 -3.02
#